data_AF-A0A1H1BQC6-F1
#
_entry.id   AF-A0A1H1BQC6-F1
#
_cell.length_a   1.000
_cell.length_b   1.000
_cell.length_c   1.000
_cell.angle_alpha   90.00
_cell.angle_beta   90.00
_cell.angle_gamma   90.00
#
_symmetry.space_group_name_H-M   'P 1'
#
loop_
_entity.id
_entity.type
_entity.pdbx_description
1 polymer ?
#
loop_
_entity_poly.entity_id
_entity_poly.type
_entity_poly.pdbx_seq_one_letter_code
_entity_poly.pdbx_strand_id
1 'polypeptide(L)' 'MKVSQTFRNGSGKELYECRNCGKKLAEDTDECPNCSWTGIAHYEF' A
#
# COMPACT_ATOMS: atom_id res chain seq x y z
N MET A 1 13.05 -4.58 23.96
CA MET A 1 12.60 -4.86 22.59
C MET A 1 11.48 -3.87 22.28
N LYS A 2 11.75 -2.80 21.53
CA LYS A 2 10.72 -1.79 21.19
C LYS A 2 10.20 -2.10 19.80
N VAL A 3 9.16 -2.91 19.72
CA VAL A 3 8.32 -3.02 18.52
C VAL A 3 7.43 -1.79 18.46
N SER A 4 8.01 -0.64 18.11
CA SER A 4 7.25 0.57 17.80
C SER A 4 6.76 0.49 16.36
N GLN A 5 5.92 -0.50 16.09
CA GLN A 5 5.16 -0.62 14.85
C GLN A 5 3.78 0.00 15.07
N THR A 6 3.75 1.32 15.24
CA THR A 6 2.50 2.09 15.16
C THR A 6 2.16 2.32 13.69
N PHE A 7 1.75 1.26 12.99
CA PHE A 7 0.92 1.40 11.79
C PHE A 7 -0.51 1.74 12.24
N ARG A 8 -0.70 2.95 12.75
CA ARG A 8 -2.03 3.54 12.95
C ARG A 8 -2.41 4.26 11.67
N ASN A 9 -2.95 3.53 10.71
CA ASN A 9 -3.90 4.01 9.68
C ASN A 9 -4.17 2.83 8.71
N GLY A 10 -5.39 2.36 8.49
CA GLY A 10 -6.67 2.88 8.90
C GLY A 10 -7.73 1.80 8.92
N SER A 11 -8.87 2.17 9.49
CA SER A 11 -10.15 1.48 9.39
C SER A 11 -10.72 1.59 7.96
N GLY A 12 -9.90 1.31 6.94
CA GLY A 12 -10.20 1.50 5.53
C GLY A 12 -10.43 0.17 4.87
N LYS A 13 -11.70 -0.10 4.56
CA LYS A 13 -12.30 -1.11 3.67
C LYS A 13 -11.65 -1.28 2.28
N GLU A 14 -10.51 -0.64 2.02
CA GLU A 14 -9.81 -0.59 0.75
C GLU A 14 -8.29 -0.59 0.97
N LEU A 15 -7.56 -1.38 0.18
CA LEU A 15 -6.11 -1.52 0.23
C LEU A 15 -5.53 -1.47 -1.19
N TYR A 16 -4.45 -0.70 -1.36
CA TYR A 16 -3.74 -0.56 -2.61
C TYR A 16 -2.33 -1.14 -2.47
N GLU A 17 -1.91 -2.01 -3.40
CA GLU A 17 -0.61 -2.70 -3.34
C GLU A 17 0.06 -2.79 -4.72
N CYS A 18 1.36 -2.52 -4.78
CA CYS A 18 2.14 -2.72 -6.00
C CYS A 18 2.31 -4.22 -6.31
N ARG A 19 1.84 -4.66 -7.48
CA ARG A 19 1.98 -6.06 -7.94
C ARG A 19 3.43 -6.47 -8.24
N ASN A 20 4.32 -5.50 -8.45
CA ASN A 20 5.71 -5.77 -8.78
C ASN A 20 6.60 -5.91 -7.54
N CYS A 21 6.42 -5.07 -6.51
CA CYS A 21 7.30 -5.08 -5.34
C CYS A 21 6.60 -5.38 -4.00
N GLY A 22 5.27 -5.51 -3.97
CA GLY A 22 4.50 -5.79 -2.76
C GLY A 22 4.40 -4.60 -1.79
N LYS A 23 4.76 -3.39 -2.24
CA LYS A 23 4.62 -2.18 -1.41
C LYS A 23 3.15 -1.77 -1.32
N LYS A 24 2.66 -1.54 -0.10
CA LYS A 24 1.36 -0.92 0.15
C LYS A 24 1.41 0.56 -0.22
N LEU A 25 0.40 1.00 -0.96
CA LEU A 25 0.28 2.34 -1.53
C LEU A 25 -0.97 3.03 -1.00
N ALA A 26 -1.08 4.33 -1.27
CA ALA A 26 -2.29 5.10 -1.01
C ALA A 26 -3.29 4.94 -2.18
N GLU A 27 -4.55 5.27 -1.94
CA GLU A 27 -5.64 5.19 -2.94
C GLU A 27 -5.35 5.96 -4.23
N ASP A 28 -4.67 7.10 -4.11
CA ASP A 28 -4.36 8.03 -5.21
C ASP A 28 -2.97 7.76 -5.82
N THR A 29 -2.54 6.50 -5.86
CA THR A 29 -1.22 6.14 -6.41
C THR A 29 -1.36 5.38 -7.73
N ASP A 30 -1.08 6.07 -8.84
CA ASP A 30 -1.02 5.45 -10.18
C ASP A 30 0.31 4.74 -10.47
N GLU A 31 1.41 5.19 -9.85
CA GLU A 31 2.74 4.62 -10.04
C GLU A 31 3.41 4.33 -8.69
N CYS A 32 3.96 3.12 -8.53
CA CYS A 32 4.70 2.78 -7.34
C CYS A 32 6.01 3.60 -7.25
N PRO A 33 6.19 4.45 -6.22
CA PRO A 33 7.38 5.29 -6.08
C PRO A 33 8.66 4.49 -5.74
N ASN A 34 8.54 3.17 -5.52
CA ASN A 34 9.68 2.31 -5.19
C ASN A 34 10.30 1.64 -6.42
N CYS A 35 9.48 1.27 -7.40
CA CYS A 35 9.94 0.53 -8.58
C CYS A 35 9.41 1.09 -9.90
N SER A 36 8.73 2.25 -9.85
CA SER A 36 8.11 2.94 -10.98
C SER A 36 7.17 2.05 -11.79
N TRP A 37 6.50 1.13 -11.10
CA TRP A 37 5.54 0.21 -11.70
C TRP A 37 4.12 0.74 -11.57
N THR A 38 3.37 0.76 -12.68
CA THR A 38 2.01 1.30 -12.75
C THR A 38 0.91 0.28 -12.48
N GLY A 39 1.25 -1.01 -12.37
CA GLY A 39 0.29 -2.06 -12.03
C GLY A 39 0.00 -2.12 -10.53
N ILE A 40 -0.88 -1.25 -10.04
CA ILE A 40 -1.34 -1.23 -8.65
C ILE A 40 -2.61 -2.09 -8.51
N ALA A 41 -2.62 -3.01 -7.56
CA ALA A 41 -3.78 -3.82 -7.20
C ALA A 41 -4.61 -3.12 -6.13
N HIS A 42 -5.92 -3.13 -6.31
CA HIS A 42 -6.91 -2.59 -5.38
C HIS A 42 -7.73 -3.75 -4.78
N TYR A 43 -7.88 -3.76 -3.46
CA TYR A 43 -8.60 -4.77 -2.70
C TYR A 43 -9.66 -4.09 -1.84
N GLU A 44 -10.92 -4.49 -2.00
CA GLU A 44 -12.05 -4.05 -1.18
C GLU A 44 -12.45 -5.20 -0.24
N PHE A 45 -12.71 -4.90 1.04
CA PHE A 45 -13.00 -5.90 2.09
C PHE A 45 -14.47 -5.90 2.54
#